data_AF-A0A1E7FZ87-F1
#
_entry.id   AF-A0A1E7FZ87-F1
#
_cell.length_a   1.000
_cell.length_b   1.000
_cell.length_c   1.000
_cell.angle_alpha   90.00
_cell.angle_beta   90.00
_cell.angle_gamma   90.00
#
_symmetry.space_group_name_H-M   'P 1'
#
loop_
_entity.id
_entity.type
_entity.pdbx_description
1 polymer ?
#
loop_
_entity_poly.entity_id
_entity_poly.type
_entity_poly.pdbx_seq_one_letter_code
_entity_poly.pdbx_strand_id
1 'polypeptide(L)'
;MSGYITKPPGKINSSLIEFLPELESEYSKYPMKHKRWLQPNEKGPKGEPCFVAATTTEANEETTTVKKDYTFCKKGPNGKGYYSLMCRVSYINLHNRIGSLAPAGCGGGCPCFASQANRDEFDRYDDCKRVIFMRQACSVPNDDKASKQVMNNAVATAQMVYNGTQNEQLVMNAVF
;
A
#
# COMPACT_ATOMS: atom_id res chain seq x y z
N MET A 1 -20.39 -5.66 8.50
CA MET A 1 -19.08 -6.06 7.94
C MET A 1 -18.05 -5.05 8.43
N SER A 2 -17.01 -5.52 9.13
CA SER A 2 -15.83 -4.68 9.41
C SER A 2 -15.30 -4.17 8.06
N GLY A 3 -14.98 -2.89 7.94
CA GLY A 3 -14.37 -2.36 6.71
C GLY A 3 -13.06 -3.08 6.40
N TYR A 4 -12.55 -2.93 5.17
CA TYR A 4 -11.25 -3.49 4.77
C TYR A 4 -10.09 -3.06 5.70
N ILE A 5 -10.26 -1.91 6.36
CA ILE A 5 -9.42 -1.40 7.44
C ILE A 5 -10.15 -1.53 8.77
N THR A 6 -9.48 -2.05 9.79
CA THR A 6 -10.11 -2.40 11.07
C THR A 6 -9.94 -1.32 12.14
N LYS A 7 -8.84 -0.55 12.11
CA LYS A 7 -8.55 0.50 13.11
C LYS A 7 -9.07 1.88 12.68
N PRO A 8 -9.33 2.80 13.64
CA PRO A 8 -9.78 4.16 13.33
C PRO A 8 -8.69 5.00 12.64
N PRO A 9 -9.06 6.04 11.86
CA PRO A 9 -8.12 6.82 11.05
C PRO A 9 -6.93 7.41 11.81
N GLY A 10 -7.13 7.89 13.04
CA GLY A 10 -6.05 8.44 13.86
C GLY A 10 -4.95 7.43 14.15
N LYS A 11 -5.33 6.19 14.52
CA LYS A 11 -4.37 5.11 14.80
C LYS A 11 -3.63 4.68 13.52
N ILE A 12 -4.35 4.61 12.40
CA ILE A 12 -3.76 4.28 11.09
C ILE A 12 -2.71 5.32 10.69
N ASN A 13 -3.02 6.61 10.79
CA ASN A 13 -2.08 7.66 10.43
C ASN A 13 -0.81 7.63 11.30
N SER A 14 -0.95 7.44 12.61
CA SER A 14 0.20 7.31 13.51
C SER A 14 1.07 6.10 13.14
N SER A 15 0.47 4.93 12.91
CA SER A 15 1.22 3.73 12.50
C SER A 15 1.84 3.86 11.10
N LEU A 16 1.18 4.54 10.17
CA LEU A 16 1.74 4.81 8.84
C LEU A 16 3.01 5.67 8.95
N ILE A 17 3.01 6.69 9.80
CA ILE A 17 4.19 7.56 10.02
C ILE A 17 5.33 6.77 10.69
N GLU A 18 5.01 5.88 11.64
CA GLU A 18 5.98 5.01 12.32
C GLU A 18 6.74 4.12 11.32
N PHE A 19 6.02 3.46 10.41
CA PHE A 19 6.66 2.60 9.39
C PHE A 19 7.24 3.38 8.21
N LEU A 20 6.61 4.48 7.81
CA LEU A 20 6.96 5.25 6.61
C LEU A 20 6.86 6.75 6.93
N PRO A 21 7.95 7.38 7.41
CA PRO A 21 7.91 8.75 7.90
C PRO A 21 7.51 9.78 6.83
N GLU A 22 7.73 9.48 5.56
CA GLU A 22 7.25 10.31 4.45
C GLU A 22 5.72 10.49 4.40
N LEU A 23 4.95 9.57 5.00
CA LEU A 23 3.48 9.64 5.03
C LEU A 23 2.92 10.66 6.02
N GLU A 24 3.77 11.38 6.74
CA GLU A 24 3.38 12.56 7.55
C GLU A 24 2.76 13.68 6.70
N SER A 25 3.02 13.67 5.39
CA SER A 25 2.43 14.62 4.43
C SER A 25 0.91 14.70 4.52
N GLU A 26 0.37 15.90 4.33
CA GLU A 26 -1.07 16.12 4.26
C GLU A 26 -1.71 15.38 3.08
N TYR A 27 -0.95 15.15 2.01
CA TYR A 27 -1.44 14.48 0.81
C TYR A 27 -1.69 12.98 1.02
N SER A 28 -1.05 12.36 2.02
CA SER A 28 -1.13 10.93 2.33
C SER A 28 -2.00 10.56 3.52
N LYS A 29 -2.60 11.53 4.22
CA LYS A 29 -3.45 11.26 5.39
C LYS A 29 -4.64 10.36 5.03
N TYR A 30 -4.88 9.35 5.85
CA TYR A 30 -6.07 8.50 5.79
C TYR A 30 -7.23 9.12 6.60
N PRO A 31 -8.47 9.16 6.07
CA PRO A 31 -8.87 8.73 4.73
C PRO A 31 -8.52 9.79 3.66
N MET A 32 -7.98 9.33 2.55
CA MET A 32 -7.64 10.12 1.38
C MET A 32 -8.86 10.34 0.47
N LYS A 33 -9.04 11.57 0.00
CA LYS A 33 -10.13 11.97 -0.90
C LYS A 33 -9.66 13.01 -1.92
N HIS A 34 -8.90 12.58 -2.92
CA HIS A 34 -8.52 13.42 -4.06
C HIS A 34 -9.34 13.05 -5.31
N LYS A 35 -9.41 13.96 -6.29
CA LYS A 35 -10.23 13.77 -7.51
C LYS A 35 -9.61 12.76 -8.48
N ARG A 36 -8.29 12.76 -8.63
CA ARG A 36 -7.52 11.90 -9.53
C ARG A 36 -6.07 11.81 -9.08
N TRP A 37 -5.38 10.77 -9.51
CA TRP A 37 -3.92 10.71 -9.40
C TRP A 37 -3.31 11.74 -10.35
N LEU A 38 -2.25 12.42 -9.88
CA LEU A 38 -1.43 13.23 -10.78
C LEU A 38 -0.43 12.37 -11.52
N GLN A 39 -0.04 12.85 -12.70
CA GLN A 39 1.02 12.26 -13.50
C GLN A 39 2.38 12.86 -13.08
N PRO A 40 3.49 12.09 -13.19
CA PRO A 40 4.82 12.56 -12.79
C PRO A 40 5.32 13.81 -13.56
N ASN A 41 4.78 14.08 -14.75
CA ASN A 41 5.09 15.26 -15.56
C ASN A 41 4.21 16.49 -15.23
N GLU A 42 3.24 16.36 -14.33
CA GLU A 42 2.37 17.46 -13.91
C GLU A 42 2.97 18.23 -12.73
N LYS A 43 2.31 19.36 -12.39
CA LYS A 43 2.58 20.10 -11.16
C LYS A 43 1.50 19.82 -10.12
N GLY A 44 1.93 19.77 -8.86
CA GLY A 44 1.08 19.65 -7.68
C GLY A 44 0.27 20.92 -7.40
N PRO A 45 -0.52 20.92 -6.31
CA PRO A 45 -1.46 21.99 -6.00
C PRO A 45 -0.76 23.30 -5.63
N LYS A 46 0.48 23.22 -5.15
CA LYS A 46 1.33 24.37 -4.78
C LYS A 46 2.26 24.78 -5.92
N GLY A 47 2.10 24.20 -7.12
CA GLY A 47 2.96 24.43 -8.28
C GLY A 47 4.27 23.63 -8.27
N GLU A 48 4.44 22.71 -7.32
CA GLU A 48 5.60 21.85 -7.17
C GLU A 48 5.65 20.76 -8.25
N PRO A 49 6.82 20.36 -8.77
CA PRO A 49 6.90 19.29 -9.76
C PRO A 49 6.52 17.94 -9.16
N CYS A 50 5.71 17.14 -9.84
CA CYS A 50 5.33 15.80 -9.34
C CYS A 50 6.48 14.78 -9.36
N PHE A 51 7.56 15.09 -10.07
CA PHE A 51 8.78 14.30 -10.14
C PHE A 51 10.01 15.19 -10.01
N VAL A 52 10.94 14.78 -9.15
CA VAL A 52 12.27 15.36 -9.04
C VAL A 52 13.28 14.24 -9.25
N ALA A 53 14.08 14.33 -10.31
CA ALA A 53 15.12 13.35 -10.58
C ALA A 53 16.13 13.30 -9.42
N ALA A 54 16.57 12.09 -9.05
CA ALA A 54 17.62 11.93 -8.06
C ALA A 54 18.94 12.47 -8.62
N THR A 55 19.66 13.26 -7.84
CA THR A 55 21.05 13.58 -8.17
C THR A 55 21.96 12.37 -7.96
N THR A 56 23.14 12.36 -8.58
CA THR A 56 24.07 11.22 -8.55
C THR A 56 24.45 10.79 -7.13
N THR A 57 24.49 11.74 -6.20
CA THR A 57 24.78 11.51 -4.77
C THR A 57 23.61 10.84 -4.06
N GLU A 58 22.38 11.36 -4.24
CA GLU A 58 21.14 10.80 -3.66
C GLU A 58 20.73 9.45 -4.26
N ALA A 59 21.25 9.10 -5.43
CA ALA A 59 21.00 7.81 -6.04
C ALA A 59 21.80 6.68 -5.36
N ASN A 60 22.98 6.97 -4.83
CA ASN A 60 23.88 5.97 -4.24
C ASN A 60 23.72 5.85 -2.72
N GLU A 61 23.34 6.94 -2.08
CA GLU A 61 23.05 6.98 -0.66
C GLU A 61 21.63 6.45 -0.39
N GLU A 62 21.54 5.25 0.21
CA GLU A 62 20.28 4.75 0.80
C GLU A 62 19.85 5.59 2.03
N THR A 63 20.64 6.57 2.42
CA THR A 63 20.25 7.67 3.32
C THR A 63 19.25 8.57 2.60
N THR A 64 18.02 8.06 2.49
CA THR A 64 16.84 8.78 2.05
C THR A 64 16.63 9.99 2.95
N THR A 65 17.14 11.14 2.54
CA THR A 65 16.67 12.42 3.06
C THR A 65 15.16 12.44 2.88
N VAL A 66 14.41 12.38 3.99
CA VAL A 66 12.95 12.35 3.95
C VAL A 66 12.50 13.70 3.41
N LYS A 67 12.13 13.72 2.14
CA LYS A 67 11.62 14.91 1.48
C LYS A 67 10.12 14.98 1.72
N LYS A 68 9.70 15.98 2.50
CA LYS A 68 8.28 16.21 2.81
C LYS A 68 7.45 16.25 1.52
N ASP A 69 6.32 15.55 1.51
CA ASP A 69 5.39 15.41 0.38
C ASP A 69 5.87 14.51 -0.78
N TYR A 70 7.06 13.91 -0.69
CA TYR A 70 7.62 13.03 -1.72
C TYR A 70 8.05 11.68 -1.16
N THR A 71 8.08 10.68 -2.04
CA THR A 71 8.67 9.37 -1.77
C THR A 71 9.76 9.10 -2.78
N PHE A 72 10.92 8.67 -2.30
CA PHE A 72 11.98 8.18 -3.17
C PHE A 72 11.59 6.85 -3.81
N CYS A 73 11.57 6.80 -5.14
CA CYS A 73 11.22 5.62 -5.91
C CYS A 73 12.46 5.13 -6.68
N LYS A 74 12.85 3.87 -6.42
CA LYS A 74 13.94 3.21 -7.16
C LYS A 74 13.51 2.91 -8.61
N LYS A 75 12.21 2.69 -8.85
CA LYS A 75 11.63 2.41 -10.17
C LYS A 75 10.40 3.29 -10.40
N GLY A 76 10.32 3.93 -11.57
CA GLY A 76 9.19 4.75 -11.97
C GLY A 76 9.28 5.15 -13.45
N PRO A 77 8.20 5.71 -14.03
CA PRO A 77 8.10 6.00 -15.46
C PRO A 77 9.10 7.08 -15.93
N ASN A 78 9.46 8.02 -15.06
CA ASN A 78 10.43 9.08 -15.36
C ASN A 78 11.85 8.75 -14.84
N GLY A 79 12.08 7.50 -14.44
CA GLY A 79 13.34 7.05 -13.85
C GLY A 79 13.37 7.13 -12.33
N LYS A 80 14.57 7.01 -11.76
CA LYS A 80 14.82 7.01 -10.31
C LYS A 80 14.79 8.45 -9.78
N GLY A 81 14.06 8.67 -8.69
CA GLY A 81 13.87 10.00 -8.14
C GLY A 81 12.78 10.09 -7.09
N TYR A 82 12.48 11.32 -6.68
CA TYR A 82 11.42 11.64 -5.74
C TYR A 82 10.12 11.88 -6.50
N TYR A 83 9.10 11.08 -6.20
CA TYR A 83 7.75 11.22 -6.75
C TYR A 83 6.82 11.78 -5.68
N SER A 84 5.93 12.70 -6.06
CA SER A 84 4.96 13.29 -5.14
C SER A 84 4.01 12.22 -4.59
N LEU A 85 3.62 12.33 -3.32
CA LEU A 85 2.59 11.48 -2.70
C LEU A 85 1.19 11.66 -3.31
N MET A 86 1.01 12.56 -4.27
CA MET A 86 -0.21 12.65 -5.09
C MET A 86 -0.15 11.85 -6.39
N CYS A 87 0.97 11.18 -6.66
CA CYS A 87 1.13 10.27 -7.78
C CYS A 87 0.91 8.83 -7.33
N ARG A 88 0.25 8.03 -8.17
CA ARG A 88 0.02 6.59 -7.91
C ARG A 88 1.34 5.81 -7.78
N VAL A 89 2.36 6.21 -8.55
CA VAL A 89 3.69 5.55 -8.59
C VAL A 89 4.36 5.52 -7.22
N SER A 90 4.14 6.55 -6.40
CA SER A 90 4.65 6.63 -5.04
C SER A 90 4.11 5.48 -4.20
N TYR A 91 2.79 5.22 -4.24
CA TYR A 91 2.17 4.13 -3.49
C TYR A 91 2.58 2.73 -3.96
N ILE A 92 2.88 2.56 -5.25
CA ILE A 92 3.43 1.29 -5.77
C ILE A 92 4.80 1.01 -5.13
N ASN A 93 5.66 2.02 -5.06
CA ASN A 93 6.98 1.87 -4.44
C ASN A 93 6.88 1.71 -2.91
N LEU A 94 6.00 2.47 -2.27
CA LEU A 94 5.71 2.34 -0.83
C LEU A 94 5.20 0.94 -0.48
N HIS A 95 4.35 0.34 -1.32
CA HIS A 95 3.84 -1.01 -1.09
C HIS A 95 4.97 -2.05 -1.10
N ASN A 96 5.95 -1.89 -1.99
CA ASN A 96 7.12 -2.77 -2.02
C ASN A 96 8.02 -2.54 -0.80
N ARG A 97 8.20 -1.27 -0.37
CA ARG A 97 9.01 -0.92 0.80
C ARG A 97 8.41 -1.40 2.12
N ILE A 98 7.10 -1.24 2.32
CA ILE A 98 6.46 -1.74 3.55
C ILE A 98 6.56 -3.26 3.65
N GLY A 99 6.62 -3.97 2.53
CA GLY A 99 6.89 -5.41 2.50
C GLY A 99 8.22 -5.81 3.15
N SER A 100 9.25 -4.97 3.06
CA SER A 100 10.56 -5.20 3.71
C SER A 100 10.63 -4.73 5.18
N LEU A 101 9.60 -4.02 5.67
CA LEU A 101 9.52 -3.47 7.03
C LEU A 101 8.63 -4.32 7.96
N ALA A 102 8.41 -5.59 7.61
CA ALA A 102 7.59 -6.47 8.42
C ALA A 102 8.17 -6.64 9.84
N PRO A 103 7.36 -6.58 10.91
CA PRO A 103 7.81 -6.78 12.28
C PRO A 103 8.58 -8.09 12.49
N ALA A 104 9.63 -8.04 13.31
CA ALA A 104 10.43 -9.22 13.66
C ALA A 104 9.59 -10.22 14.50
N GLY A 105 9.75 -11.52 14.24
CA GLY A 105 8.94 -12.58 14.88
C GLY A 105 7.96 -13.30 13.95
N CYS A 106 7.93 -12.91 12.66
CA CYS A 106 7.14 -13.55 11.61
C CYS A 106 7.83 -14.75 10.93
N GLY A 107 9.04 -15.12 11.35
CA GLY A 107 9.82 -16.21 10.76
C GLY A 107 9.42 -17.58 11.30
N GLY A 108 8.33 -18.16 10.78
CA GLY A 108 8.09 -19.60 10.81
C GLY A 108 7.24 -20.18 11.95
N GLY A 109 6.74 -19.36 12.88
CA GLY A 109 5.80 -19.82 13.93
C GLY A 109 4.34 -19.62 13.55
N CYS A 110 3.47 -20.60 13.82
CA CYS A 110 2.03 -20.42 13.69
C CYS A 110 1.57 -19.19 14.49
N PRO A 111 0.76 -18.27 13.93
CA PRO A 111 0.25 -17.09 14.63
C PRO A 111 -0.52 -17.44 15.92
N CYS A 112 -0.98 -18.70 16.02
CA CYS A 112 -1.58 -19.27 17.21
C CYS A 112 -0.67 -19.29 18.47
N PHE A 113 0.66 -19.17 18.34
CA PHE A 113 1.62 -19.11 19.46
C PHE A 113 2.31 -17.75 19.64
N ALA A 114 1.96 -16.76 18.82
CA ALA A 114 2.45 -15.39 19.00
C ALA A 114 1.84 -14.76 20.27
N SER A 115 2.65 -13.98 21.00
CA SER A 115 2.18 -13.17 22.12
C SER A 115 1.11 -12.17 21.65
N GLN A 116 0.24 -11.71 22.56
CA GLN A 116 -0.78 -10.71 22.21
C GLN A 116 -0.13 -9.44 21.62
N ALA A 117 1.00 -8.99 22.18
CA ALA A 117 1.74 -7.83 21.68
C ALA A 117 2.19 -8.01 20.21
N ASN A 118 2.72 -9.20 19.86
CA ASN A 118 3.16 -9.49 18.50
C ASN A 118 1.97 -9.54 17.52
N ARG A 119 0.83 -10.06 17.95
CA ARG A 119 -0.40 -10.06 17.14
C ARG A 119 -0.92 -8.65 16.91
N ASP A 120 -0.94 -7.82 17.95
CA ASP A 120 -1.40 -6.44 17.84
C ASP A 120 -0.46 -5.61 16.94
N GLU A 121 0.84 -5.85 17.00
CA GLU A 121 1.82 -5.23 16.11
C GLU A 121 1.63 -5.68 14.65
N PHE A 122 1.37 -6.97 14.43
CA PHE A 122 1.07 -7.50 13.11
C PHE A 122 -0.23 -6.89 12.55
N ASP A 123 -1.29 -6.81 13.35
CA ASP A 123 -2.56 -6.20 12.96
C ASP A 123 -2.39 -4.73 12.53
N ARG A 124 -1.54 -3.96 13.25
CA ARG A 124 -1.22 -2.56 12.88
C ARG A 124 -0.50 -2.52 11.53
N TYR A 125 0.54 -3.35 11.37
CA TYR A 125 1.31 -3.45 10.14
C TYR A 125 0.41 -3.85 8.96
N ASP A 126 -0.48 -4.82 9.15
CA ASP A 126 -1.39 -5.32 8.13
C ASP A 126 -2.37 -4.24 7.67
N ASP A 127 -2.95 -3.48 8.60
CA ASP A 127 -3.84 -2.37 8.25
C ASP A 127 -3.09 -1.25 7.49
N CYS A 128 -1.85 -0.92 7.88
CA CYS A 128 -1.01 0.03 7.13
C CYS A 128 -0.73 -0.48 5.71
N LYS A 129 -0.36 -1.75 5.57
CA LYS A 129 -0.10 -2.40 4.29
C LYS A 129 -1.36 -2.42 3.41
N ARG A 130 -2.53 -2.72 3.99
CA ARG A 130 -3.83 -2.67 3.31
C ARG A 130 -4.17 -1.27 2.79
N VAL A 131 -3.90 -0.21 3.56
CA VAL A 131 -4.10 1.17 3.10
C VAL A 131 -3.26 1.48 1.86
N ILE A 132 -1.97 1.14 1.90
CA ILE A 132 -1.07 1.40 0.76
C ILE A 132 -1.46 0.53 -0.43
N PHE A 133 -1.83 -0.73 -0.20
CA PHE A 133 -2.33 -1.65 -1.22
C PHE A 133 -3.56 -1.09 -1.94
N MET A 134 -4.56 -0.61 -1.20
CA MET A 134 -5.75 0.03 -1.77
C MET A 134 -5.38 1.20 -2.69
N ARG A 135 -4.48 2.08 -2.23
CA ARG A 135 -4.07 3.28 -2.97
C ARG A 135 -3.31 2.94 -4.24
N GLN A 136 -2.44 1.93 -4.23
CA GLN A 136 -1.80 1.49 -5.47
C GLN A 136 -2.77 0.79 -6.41
N ALA A 137 -3.79 0.08 -5.92
CA ALA A 137 -4.69 -0.73 -6.75
C ALA A 137 -5.77 0.12 -7.43
N CYS A 138 -6.24 1.17 -6.75
CA CYS A 138 -7.33 2.01 -7.22
C CYS A 138 -6.88 3.02 -8.29
N SER A 139 -7.74 3.28 -9.28
CA SER A 139 -7.51 4.29 -10.32
C SER A 139 -7.73 5.73 -9.83
N VAL A 140 -8.36 5.89 -8.65
CA VAL A 140 -8.63 7.19 -8.04
C VAL A 140 -8.11 7.20 -6.60
N PRO A 141 -7.44 8.28 -6.16
CA PRO A 141 -7.00 8.50 -4.78
C PRO A 141 -8.17 8.75 -3.82
N ASN A 142 -9.00 7.73 -3.63
CA ASN A 142 -10.14 7.77 -2.73
C ASN A 142 -10.23 6.44 -1.98
N ASP A 143 -9.95 6.46 -0.68
CA ASP A 143 -9.82 5.26 0.14
C ASP A 143 -11.16 4.51 0.30
N ASP A 144 -12.31 5.20 0.29
CA ASP A 144 -13.63 4.54 0.35
C ASP A 144 -13.94 3.76 -0.94
N LYS A 145 -13.67 4.37 -2.09
CA LYS A 145 -13.81 3.68 -3.38
C LYS A 145 -12.81 2.54 -3.52
N ALA A 146 -11.57 2.75 -3.09
CA ALA A 146 -10.52 1.75 -3.15
C ALA A 146 -10.85 0.52 -2.29
N SER A 147 -11.35 0.74 -1.07
CA SER A 147 -11.80 -0.33 -0.16
C SER A 147 -12.88 -1.20 -0.80
N LYS A 148 -13.91 -0.58 -1.38
CA LYS A 148 -14.98 -1.29 -2.11
C LYS A 148 -14.43 -2.06 -3.31
N GLN A 149 -13.55 -1.46 -4.10
CA GLN A 149 -12.96 -2.11 -5.28
C GLN A 149 -12.13 -3.34 -4.90
N VAL A 150 -11.28 -3.23 -3.88
CA VAL A 150 -10.44 -4.35 -3.42
C VAL A 150 -11.30 -5.48 -2.87
N MET A 151 -12.34 -5.16 -2.07
CA MET A 151 -13.27 -6.16 -1.55
C MET A 151 -14.03 -6.88 -2.67
N ASN A 152 -14.54 -6.13 -3.66
CA ASN A 152 -15.24 -6.72 -4.80
C ASN A 152 -14.31 -7.64 -5.62
N ASN A 153 -13.07 -7.23 -5.84
CA ASN A 153 -12.08 -8.05 -6.54
C ASN A 153 -11.73 -9.33 -5.76
N ALA A 154 -11.65 -9.24 -4.42
CA ALA A 154 -11.41 -10.40 -3.57
C ALA A 154 -12.57 -11.41 -3.63
N VAL A 155 -13.81 -10.92 -3.55
CA VAL A 155 -15.01 -11.75 -3.68
C VAL A 155 -15.08 -12.42 -5.05
N ALA A 156 -14.83 -11.68 -6.13
CA ALA A 156 -14.82 -12.22 -7.49
C ALA A 156 -13.75 -13.31 -7.68
N THR A 157 -12.54 -13.09 -7.14
CA THR A 157 -11.45 -14.08 -7.18
C THR A 157 -11.82 -15.33 -6.39
N ALA A 158 -12.36 -15.17 -5.18
CA ALA A 158 -12.78 -16.29 -4.35
C ALA A 158 -13.87 -17.13 -5.01
N GLN A 159 -14.85 -16.48 -5.66
CA GLN A 159 -15.90 -17.17 -6.40
C GLN A 159 -15.35 -17.92 -7.62
N MET A 160 -14.40 -17.34 -8.35
CA MET A 160 -13.73 -18.01 -9.47
C MET A 160 -12.98 -19.27 -9.00
N VAL A 161 -12.22 -19.17 -7.91
CA VAL A 161 -11.49 -20.31 -7.34
C VAL A 161 -12.46 -21.39 -6.85
N TYR A 162 -13.55 -21.02 -6.17
CA TYR A 162 -14.58 -21.97 -5.74
C TYR A 162 -15.21 -22.72 -6.93
N ASN A 163 -15.58 -22.00 -7.98
CA ASN A 163 -16.14 -22.63 -9.18
C ASN A 163 -15.13 -23.55 -9.87
N GLY A 164 -13.85 -23.15 -9.92
CA GLY A 164 -12.77 -23.97 -10.44
C GLY A 164 -12.61 -25.29 -9.67
N THR A 165 -12.54 -25.22 -8.34
CA THR A 165 -12.38 -26.43 -7.51
C THR A 165 -13.60 -27.34 -7.54
N GLN A 166 -14.82 -26.79 -7.64
CA GLN A 166 -16.02 -27.60 -7.85
C GLN A 166 -15.99 -28.34 -9.19
N ASN A 167 -15.56 -27.67 -10.27
CA ASN A 167 -15.42 -28.32 -11.57
C ASN A 167 -14.37 -29.44 -11.56
N GLU A 168 -13.22 -29.23 -10.90
CA GLU A 168 -12.19 -30.26 -10.73
C GLU A 168 -12.70 -31.46 -9.93
N GLN A 169 -13.46 -31.23 -8.86
CA GLN A 169 -14.08 -32.30 -8.07
C GLN A 169 -15.12 -33.09 -8.87
N LEU A 170 -15.92 -32.41 -9.71
CA LEU A 170 -16.89 -33.08 -10.59
C LEU A 170 -16.19 -33.93 -11.65
N VAL A 171 -15.10 -33.46 -12.25
CA VAL A 171 -14.31 -34.23 -13.21
C VAL A 171 -13.67 -35.44 -12.55
N MET A 172 -13.08 -35.29 -11.35
CA MET A 172 -12.48 -36.39 -10.61
C MET A 172 -13.50 -37.46 -10.23
N ASN A 173 -14.73 -37.07 -9.86
CA ASN A 173 -15.80 -38.01 -9.51
C ASN A 173 -16.46 -38.68 -10.73
N ALA A 174 -16.28 -38.15 -11.95
CA ALA A 174 -16.85 -38.71 -13.18
C ALA A 174 -15.93 -39.73 -13.88
N VAL A 175 -14.67 -39.87 -13.44
CA VAL A 175 -13.65 -40.76 -14.02
C VAL A 175 -13.51 -42.08 -13.23
N PHE A 176 -14.33 -42.29 -12.19
CA PHE A 176 -14.43 -43.55 -11.43
C PHE A 176 -15.78 -44.26 -11.66
#